data_AF-A0A961THI1-F1
#
_entry.id   AF-A0A961THI1-F1
#
_cell.length_a   1.000
_cell.length_b   1.000
_cell.length_c   1.000
_cell.angle_alpha   90.00
_cell.angle_beta   90.00
_cell.angle_gamma   90.00
#
_symmetry.space_group_name_H-M   'P 1'
#
loop_
_entity.id
_entity.type
_entity.pdbx_description
1 polymer ?
#
loop_
_entity_poly.entity_id
_entity_poly.type
_entity_poly.pdbx_seq_one_letter_code
_entity_poly.pdbx_strand_id
1 'polypeptide(L)'
;MEKQPETKRATILVGRLLSFVDDPAIVGEERSHVFFENGAVVISNDGSVKWVGDRLQLPSEFADLPLVDHGKCIIMPGFIDAHLHFPQYRMLAAYGKDLLDWLNRYTFIEEQRYGDAAVAAEAASFFLEELIANGTTACLAFSTIHPAALDALFEAANRREMAVISGKTMMDCNAPSGLTDTPQSAYDDSSALIAKWHGRGRLQYAITPRFAVTSTEAQMEVAGTLKREHPELVLQTHLSENRAEIETVARAFPWSKDYTDVYDRYGLLSERA
;
A
#
# COMPACT_ATOMS: atom_id res chain seq x y z
N MET A 1 -15.92 -14.92 21.95
CA MET A 1 -16.90 -13.81 22.00
C MET A 1 -16.43 -12.77 21.02
N GLU A 2 -16.99 -12.74 19.81
CA GLU A 2 -16.83 -11.57 18.93
C GLU A 2 -17.38 -10.36 19.68
N LYS A 3 -16.52 -9.38 19.97
CA LYS A 3 -16.99 -8.06 20.37
C LYS A 3 -17.85 -7.54 19.22
N GLN A 4 -19.13 -7.27 19.48
CA GLN A 4 -19.94 -6.49 18.56
C GLN A 4 -19.15 -5.21 18.22
N PRO A 5 -19.10 -4.79 16.94
CA PRO A 5 -18.43 -3.55 16.60
C PRO A 5 -19.09 -2.43 17.40
N GLU A 6 -18.32 -1.76 18.26
CA GLU A 6 -18.79 -0.54 18.92
C GLU A 6 -19.28 0.38 17.80
N THR A 7 -20.56 0.74 17.84
CA THR A 7 -21.11 1.72 16.92
C THR A 7 -20.30 3.00 17.08
N LYS A 8 -19.51 3.35 16.05
CA LYS A 8 -18.67 4.55 16.04
C LYS A 8 -19.57 5.75 16.36
N ARG A 9 -19.36 6.32 17.54
CA ARG A 9 -20.10 7.50 18.00
C ARG A 9 -19.29 8.74 17.65
N ALA A 10 -19.94 9.72 17.06
CA ALA A 10 -19.37 11.03 16.79
C ALA A 10 -18.71 11.56 18.07
N THR A 11 -17.49 12.04 17.94
CA THR A 11 -16.59 12.30 19.08
C THR A 11 -15.72 13.51 18.76
N ILE A 12 -15.33 14.23 19.81
CA ILE A 12 -14.31 15.27 19.78
C ILE A 12 -13.01 14.69 20.34
N LEU A 13 -11.94 14.73 19.57
CA LEU A 13 -10.59 14.49 20.08
C LEU A 13 -9.95 15.83 20.43
N VAL A 14 -9.36 15.94 21.62
CA VAL A 14 -8.67 17.15 22.08
C VAL A 14 -7.22 16.84 22.40
N GLY A 15 -6.31 17.74 22.05
CA GLY A 15 -4.89 17.65 22.33
C GLY A 15 -4.12 18.74 21.60
N ARG A 16 -2.81 18.57 21.45
CA ARG A 16 -2.04 19.38 20.50
C ARG A 16 -2.28 18.84 19.10
N LEU A 17 -2.56 19.70 18.14
CA LEU A 17 -2.77 19.28 16.75
C LEU A 17 -1.60 19.71 15.89
N LEU A 18 -1.15 18.82 15.02
CA LEU A 18 -0.21 19.11 13.94
C LEU A 18 -0.77 18.58 12.63
N SER A 19 -0.87 19.44 11.62
CA SER A 19 -1.22 19.07 10.26
C SER A 19 -0.34 19.79 9.26
N PHE A 20 -0.24 19.26 8.05
CA PHE A 20 0.51 19.86 6.95
C PHE A 20 -0.47 20.40 5.91
N VAL A 21 -0.17 21.56 5.34
CA VAL A 21 -1.04 22.28 4.40
C VAL A 21 -0.39 22.54 3.04
N ASP A 22 0.93 22.36 2.93
CA ASP A 22 1.69 22.55 1.70
C ASP A 22 3.05 21.84 1.78
N ASP A 23 3.80 21.84 0.67
CA ASP A 23 5.15 21.28 0.59
C ASP A 23 6.19 22.22 1.25
N PRO A 24 6.88 21.80 2.33
CA PRO A 24 7.91 22.60 2.98
C PRO A 24 9.08 22.98 2.04
N ALA A 25 9.36 22.20 0.99
CA ALA A 25 10.40 22.52 0.02
C ALA A 25 10.01 23.71 -0.89
N ILE A 26 8.71 23.98 -1.04
CA ILE A 26 8.19 25.05 -1.90
C ILE A 26 7.89 26.31 -1.08
N VAL A 27 7.18 26.17 0.04
CA VAL A 27 6.72 27.33 0.83
C VAL A 27 7.55 27.61 2.08
N GLY A 28 8.47 26.71 2.45
CA GLY A 28 9.24 26.79 3.70
C GLY A 28 8.46 26.26 4.91
N GLU A 29 9.20 25.82 5.94
CA GLU A 29 8.67 25.12 7.12
C GLU A 29 7.55 25.90 7.84
N GLU A 30 7.71 27.20 8.05
CA GLU A 30 6.73 28.02 8.78
C GLU A 30 5.35 28.09 8.11
N ARG A 31 5.29 27.90 6.78
CA ARG A 31 4.05 27.99 5.99
C ARG A 31 3.48 26.64 5.58
N SER A 32 4.21 25.56 5.81
CA SER A 32 3.81 24.21 5.39
C SER A 32 2.98 23.45 6.42
N HIS A 33 2.83 23.99 7.63
CA HIS A 33 2.13 23.32 8.72
C HIS A 33 1.20 24.24 9.52
N VAL A 34 0.24 23.62 10.19
CA VAL A 34 -0.65 24.27 11.15
C VAL A 34 -0.50 23.54 12.48
N PHE A 35 -0.28 24.31 13.54
CA PHE A 35 -0.14 23.81 14.89
C PHE A 35 -1.13 24.50 15.84
N PHE A 36 -1.87 23.71 16.61
CA PHE A 36 -2.73 24.20 17.68
C PHE A 36 -2.27 23.62 19.02
N GLU A 37 -1.86 24.46 19.97
CA GLU A 37 -1.47 24.00 21.32
C GLU A 37 -2.66 23.41 22.09
N ASN A 38 -3.87 23.92 21.84
CA ASN A 38 -5.13 23.44 22.43
C ASN A 38 -6.16 23.22 21.31
N GLY A 39 -5.91 22.25 20.44
CA GLY A 39 -6.78 21.99 19.30
C GLY A 39 -7.83 20.91 19.58
N ALA A 40 -8.84 20.89 18.72
CA ALA A 40 -9.87 19.86 18.71
C ALA A 40 -10.18 19.39 17.27
N VAL A 41 -10.50 18.10 17.14
CA VAL A 41 -10.95 17.46 15.90
C VAL A 41 -12.30 16.83 16.16
N VAL A 42 -13.32 17.19 15.36
CA VAL A 42 -14.65 16.59 15.40
C VAL A 42 -14.72 15.49 14.36
N ILE A 43 -15.02 14.26 14.80
CA ILE A 43 -15.17 13.08 13.95
C ILE A 43 -16.64 12.65 14.00
N SER A 44 -17.29 12.45 12.85
CA SER A 44 -18.66 11.93 12.79
C SER A 44 -18.74 10.40 12.88
N ASN A 45 -19.96 9.88 12.98
CA ASN A 45 -20.23 8.44 13.06
C ASN A 45 -19.65 7.63 11.88
N ASP A 46 -19.54 8.25 10.71
CA ASP A 46 -18.97 7.65 9.49
C ASP A 46 -17.42 7.72 9.44
N GLY A 47 -16.78 8.28 10.47
CA GLY A 47 -15.33 8.46 10.54
C GLY A 47 -14.78 9.67 9.78
N SER A 48 -15.63 10.48 9.14
CA SER A 48 -15.17 11.71 8.47
C SER A 48 -14.93 12.85 9.46
N VAL A 49 -13.98 13.71 9.13
CA VAL A 49 -13.68 14.93 9.89
C VAL A 49 -14.73 15.99 9.56
N LYS A 50 -15.40 16.54 10.58
CA LYS A 50 -16.38 17.61 10.43
C LYS A 50 -15.83 18.99 10.75
N TRP A 51 -14.85 19.08 11.64
CA TRP A 51 -14.23 20.34 12.04
C TRP A 51 -12.85 20.10 12.67
N VAL A 52 -11.92 21.03 12.45
CA VAL A 52 -10.57 21.06 13.05
C VAL A 52 -10.21 22.50 13.37
N GLY A 53 -9.67 22.76 14.55
CA GLY A 53 -9.21 24.09 14.91
C GLY A 53 -8.82 24.23 16.38
N ASP A 54 -8.64 25.48 16.81
CA ASP A 54 -8.45 25.81 18.23
C ASP A 54 -9.73 25.51 19.02
N ARG A 55 -9.62 24.73 20.10
CA ARG A 55 -10.76 24.29 20.91
C ARG A 55 -11.64 25.43 21.41
N LEU A 56 -11.10 26.63 21.62
CA LEU A 56 -11.90 27.81 22.02
C LEU A 56 -12.86 28.27 20.92
N GLN A 57 -12.62 27.86 19.68
CA GLN A 57 -13.44 28.14 18.51
C GLN A 57 -14.35 26.96 18.12
N LEU A 58 -14.45 25.93 18.97
CA LEU A 58 -15.31 24.77 18.72
C LEU A 58 -16.78 25.22 18.51
N PRO A 59 -17.40 24.90 17.36
CA PRO A 59 -18.79 25.25 17.11
C PRO A 59 -19.75 24.68 18.15
N SER A 60 -20.73 25.48 18.57
CA SER A 60 -21.70 25.10 19.62
C SER A 60 -22.55 23.88 19.25
N GLU A 61 -22.75 23.61 17.97
CA GLU A 61 -23.46 22.42 17.47
C GLU A 61 -22.75 21.10 17.81
N PHE A 62 -21.45 21.14 18.14
CA PHE A 62 -20.67 19.97 18.55
C PHE A 62 -20.48 19.88 20.06
N ALA A 63 -20.90 20.89 20.84
CA ALA A 63 -20.55 21.02 22.26
C ALA A 63 -20.99 19.82 23.14
N ASP A 64 -22.06 19.12 22.73
CA ASP A 64 -22.62 17.97 23.45
C ASP A 64 -22.04 16.61 23.01
N LEU A 65 -21.10 16.60 22.05
CA LEU A 65 -20.46 15.35 21.64
C LEU A 65 -19.52 14.82 22.74
N PRO A 66 -19.39 13.48 22.87
CA PRO A 66 -18.36 12.87 23.69
C PRO A 66 -16.97 13.44 23.39
N LEU A 67 -16.22 13.79 24.43
CA LEU A 67 -14.89 14.38 24.33
C LEU A 67 -13.86 13.41 24.89
N VAL A 68 -12.80 13.18 24.10
CA VAL A 68 -11.62 12.40 24.50
C VAL A 68 -10.41 13.34 24.54
N ASP A 69 -9.87 13.55 25.74
CA ASP A 69 -8.73 14.43 25.98
C ASP A 69 -7.42 13.63 26.00
N HIS A 70 -6.56 13.86 25.01
CA HIS A 70 -5.24 13.25 24.89
C HIS A 70 -4.14 14.07 25.60
N GLY A 71 -4.50 15.15 26.31
CA GLY A 71 -3.59 15.96 27.12
C GLY A 71 -2.45 16.55 26.30
N LYS A 72 -1.21 16.16 26.64
CA LYS A 72 0.02 16.69 26.02
C LYS A 72 0.46 15.92 24.77
N CYS A 73 -0.28 14.91 24.35
CA CYS A 73 0.03 14.18 23.11
C CYS A 73 -0.18 15.09 21.89
N ILE A 74 0.54 14.78 20.81
CA ILE A 74 0.32 15.38 19.49
C ILE A 74 -0.60 14.44 18.72
N ILE A 75 -1.72 14.98 18.25
CA ILE A 75 -2.64 14.33 17.31
C ILE A 75 -2.27 14.86 15.93
N MET A 76 -2.01 13.94 15.01
CA MET A 76 -1.62 14.24 13.64
C MET A 76 -2.24 13.23 12.67
N PRO A 77 -2.27 13.52 11.35
CA PRO A 77 -2.65 12.53 10.36
C PRO A 77 -1.85 11.24 10.52
N GLY A 78 -2.51 10.09 10.36
CA GLY A 78 -1.82 8.81 10.37
C GLY A 78 -0.83 8.70 9.21
N PHE A 79 0.24 7.96 9.41
CA PHE A 79 1.29 7.81 8.40
C PHE A 79 0.75 7.06 7.17
N ILE A 80 1.30 7.44 6.02
CA ILE A 80 1.07 6.80 4.73
C ILE A 80 2.37 6.11 4.33
N ASP A 81 2.34 4.79 4.21
CA ASP A 81 3.49 4.02 3.73
C ASP A 81 3.30 3.67 2.25
N ALA A 82 4.10 4.30 1.40
CA ALA A 82 3.98 4.18 -0.05
C ALA A 82 4.66 2.91 -0.61
N HIS A 83 5.37 2.12 0.18
CA HIS A 83 6.02 0.90 -0.32
C HIS A 83 6.31 -0.11 0.79
N LEU A 84 5.54 -1.20 0.79
CA LEU A 84 5.72 -2.33 1.69
C LEU A 84 5.54 -3.66 0.98
N HIS A 85 6.08 -4.72 1.57
CA HIS A 85 5.81 -6.09 1.15
C HIS A 85 5.07 -6.82 2.26
N PHE A 86 3.75 -7.00 2.07
CA PHE A 86 2.91 -7.78 2.98
C PHE A 86 3.50 -9.17 3.31
N PRO A 87 4.01 -9.95 2.34
CA PRO A 87 4.42 -11.33 2.61
C PRO A 87 5.83 -11.47 3.22
N GLN A 88 6.48 -10.38 3.63
CA GLN A 88 7.91 -10.37 3.99
C GLN A 88 8.20 -10.05 5.46
N TYR A 89 7.19 -9.82 6.30
CA TYR A 89 7.41 -9.41 7.70
C TYR A 89 8.25 -10.41 8.53
N ARG A 90 8.29 -11.69 8.14
CA ARG A 90 9.07 -12.75 8.82
C ARG A 90 10.54 -12.80 8.43
N MET A 91 10.94 -12.07 7.40
CA MET A 91 12.30 -12.09 6.85
C MET A 91 12.97 -10.72 6.85
N LEU A 92 12.40 -9.77 7.61
CA LEU A 92 12.99 -8.46 7.85
C LEU A 92 14.44 -8.59 8.36
N ALA A 93 15.31 -7.74 7.82
CA ALA A 93 16.74 -7.70 8.12
C ALA A 93 17.52 -9.02 7.86
N ALA A 94 17.05 -9.88 6.96
CA ALA A 94 17.81 -11.05 6.53
C ALA A 94 19.10 -10.65 5.77
N TYR A 95 20.19 -11.39 6.00
CA TYR A 95 21.51 -11.09 5.42
C TYR A 95 21.60 -11.40 3.92
N GLY A 96 21.73 -10.37 3.08
CA GLY A 96 21.96 -10.46 1.63
C GLY A 96 23.39 -10.08 1.22
N LYS A 97 23.96 -10.72 0.18
CA LYS A 97 25.18 -10.20 -0.48
C LYS A 97 24.84 -8.99 -1.33
N ASP A 98 23.74 -9.10 -2.06
CA ASP A 98 23.09 -8.06 -2.87
C ASP A 98 21.58 -8.36 -2.95
N LEU A 99 20.83 -7.51 -3.66
CA LEU A 99 19.37 -7.64 -3.80
C LEU A 99 18.96 -8.98 -4.43
N LEU A 100 19.59 -9.38 -5.54
CA LEU A 100 19.19 -10.59 -6.28
C LEU A 100 19.47 -11.85 -5.46
N ASP A 101 20.61 -11.88 -4.78
CA ASP A 101 20.96 -12.95 -3.85
C ASP A 101 20.00 -13.00 -2.64
N TRP A 102 19.64 -11.84 -2.07
CA TRP A 102 18.66 -11.76 -0.98
C TRP A 102 17.28 -12.28 -1.39
N LEU A 103 16.80 -11.90 -2.58
CA LEU A 103 15.53 -12.36 -3.15
C LEU A 103 15.49 -13.89 -3.25
N ASN A 104 16.54 -14.49 -3.81
CA ASN A 104 16.61 -15.94 -4.00
C ASN A 104 16.77 -16.71 -2.68
N ARG A 105 17.56 -16.19 -1.73
CA ARG A 105 17.85 -16.90 -0.47
C ARG A 105 16.74 -16.79 0.58
N TYR A 106 15.91 -15.76 0.52
CA TYR A 106 14.92 -15.52 1.57
C TYR A 106 13.55 -15.17 1.00
N THR A 107 13.46 -14.13 0.17
CA THR A 107 12.16 -13.55 -0.22
C THR A 107 11.30 -14.53 -0.97
N PHE A 108 11.83 -15.14 -2.03
CA PHE A 108 11.06 -16.08 -2.84
C PHE A 108 10.69 -17.36 -2.07
N ILE A 109 11.49 -17.74 -1.08
CA ILE A 109 11.19 -18.89 -0.22
C ILE A 109 10.02 -18.58 0.70
N GLU A 110 10.04 -17.40 1.35
CA GLU A 110 8.96 -17.01 2.26
C GLU A 110 7.64 -16.76 1.51
N GLU A 111 7.69 -16.07 0.37
CA GLU A 111 6.48 -15.71 -0.39
C GLU A 111 5.73 -16.93 -0.96
N GLN A 112 6.41 -18.05 -1.22
CA GLN A 112 5.75 -19.30 -1.68
C GLN A 112 4.74 -19.84 -0.66
N ARG A 113 4.88 -19.51 0.62
CA ARG A 113 3.98 -19.99 1.69
C ARG A 113 2.60 -19.35 1.62
N TYR A 114 2.47 -18.21 0.94
CA TYR A 114 1.22 -17.44 0.85
C TYR A 114 0.25 -17.97 -0.22
N GLY A 115 0.62 -19.06 -0.91
CA GLY A 115 -0.34 -19.88 -1.64
C GLY A 115 -1.31 -20.63 -0.70
N ASP A 116 -0.93 -20.83 0.56
CA ASP A 116 -1.82 -21.35 1.61
C ASP A 116 -2.68 -20.20 2.18
N ALA A 117 -4.00 -20.31 2.00
CA ALA A 117 -4.96 -19.30 2.44
C ALA A 117 -4.95 -19.08 3.97
N ALA A 118 -4.66 -20.10 4.78
CA ALA A 118 -4.59 -19.96 6.24
C ALA A 118 -3.34 -19.15 6.64
N VAL A 119 -2.20 -19.44 6.00
CA VAL A 119 -0.96 -18.67 6.21
C VAL A 119 -1.16 -17.21 5.80
N ALA A 120 -1.77 -16.98 4.63
CA ALA A 120 -2.05 -15.63 4.15
C ALA A 120 -3.01 -14.86 5.08
N ALA A 121 -4.06 -15.51 5.60
CA ALA A 121 -5.02 -14.88 6.51
C ALA A 121 -4.38 -14.49 7.86
N GLU A 122 -3.58 -15.37 8.45
CA GLU A 122 -2.85 -15.09 9.69
C GLU A 122 -1.87 -13.92 9.49
N ALA A 123 -1.07 -14.00 8.43
CA ALA A 123 -0.14 -12.96 8.05
C ALA A 123 -0.84 -11.61 7.84
N ALA A 124 -1.98 -11.58 7.13
CA ALA A 124 -2.69 -10.34 6.81
C ALA A 124 -3.21 -9.65 8.07
N SER A 125 -3.69 -10.41 9.05
CA SER A 125 -4.10 -9.84 10.34
C SER A 125 -2.91 -9.23 11.07
N PHE A 126 -1.82 -9.99 11.18
CA PHE A 126 -0.60 -9.55 11.85
C PHE A 126 -0.01 -8.29 11.19
N PHE A 127 0.15 -8.31 9.86
CA PHE A 127 0.70 -7.20 9.10
C PHE A 127 -0.07 -5.90 9.33
N LEU A 128 -1.40 -5.91 9.22
CA LEU A 128 -2.21 -4.71 9.40
C LEU A 128 -2.27 -4.24 10.85
N GLU A 129 -2.19 -5.15 11.82
CA GLU A 129 -2.08 -4.81 13.25
C GLU A 129 -0.77 -4.08 13.55
N GLU A 130 0.35 -4.57 13.01
CA GLU A 130 1.66 -3.93 13.16
C GLU A 130 1.71 -2.55 12.49
N LEU A 131 1.10 -2.39 11.30
CA LEU A 131 1.01 -1.06 10.67
C LEU A 131 0.29 -0.05 11.58
N ILE A 132 -0.86 -0.42 12.12
CA ILE A 132 -1.64 0.44 13.01
C ILE A 132 -0.88 0.71 14.32
N ALA A 133 -0.23 -0.30 14.90
CA ALA A 133 0.58 -0.15 16.11
C ALA A 133 1.74 0.83 15.93
N ASN A 134 2.24 0.99 14.70
CA ASN A 134 3.32 1.92 14.34
C ASN A 134 2.80 3.22 13.69
N GLY A 135 1.49 3.46 13.70
CA GLY A 135 0.87 4.72 13.24
C GLY A 135 0.58 4.80 11.74
N THR A 136 0.86 3.76 10.96
CA THR A 136 0.52 3.67 9.53
C THR A 136 -0.95 3.33 9.36
N THR A 137 -1.71 4.23 8.75
CA THR A 137 -3.17 4.08 8.56
C THR A 137 -3.60 3.94 7.10
N ALA A 138 -2.66 4.18 6.16
CA ALA A 138 -2.80 3.88 4.76
C ALA A 138 -1.50 3.30 4.20
N CYS A 139 -1.60 2.34 3.28
CA CYS A 139 -0.41 1.81 2.61
C CYS A 139 -0.63 1.40 1.15
N LEU A 140 0.48 1.36 0.42
CA LEU A 140 0.63 0.70 -0.88
C LEU A 140 1.53 -0.53 -0.68
N ALA A 141 0.95 -1.73 -0.79
CA ALA A 141 1.61 -2.98 -0.43
C ALA A 141 1.69 -3.96 -1.60
N PHE A 142 2.87 -4.55 -1.80
CA PHE A 142 3.07 -5.73 -2.63
C PHE A 142 2.48 -6.96 -1.93
N SER A 143 1.74 -7.77 -2.69
CA SER A 143 1.33 -9.12 -2.30
C SER A 143 2.26 -10.16 -2.95
N THR A 144 1.81 -11.41 -3.09
CA THR A 144 2.50 -12.44 -3.87
C THR A 144 1.82 -12.67 -5.22
N ILE A 145 2.33 -13.62 -6.00
CA ILE A 145 1.67 -14.12 -7.21
C ILE A 145 0.35 -14.84 -6.94
N HIS A 146 0.04 -15.18 -5.68
CA HIS A 146 -1.13 -15.98 -5.35
C HIS A 146 -2.36 -15.09 -5.13
N PRO A 147 -3.48 -15.30 -5.86
CA PRO A 147 -4.72 -14.55 -5.62
C PRO A 147 -5.22 -14.64 -4.18
N ALA A 148 -5.04 -15.81 -3.54
CA ALA A 148 -5.42 -16.04 -2.14
C ALA A 148 -4.71 -15.09 -1.15
N ALA A 149 -3.47 -14.68 -1.46
CA ALA A 149 -2.72 -13.74 -0.62
C ALA A 149 -3.33 -12.33 -0.67
N LEU A 150 -3.72 -11.87 -1.87
CA LEU A 150 -4.39 -10.58 -2.04
C LEU A 150 -5.80 -10.58 -1.43
N ASP A 151 -6.55 -11.66 -1.64
CA ASP A 151 -7.86 -11.86 -1.01
C ASP A 151 -7.77 -11.74 0.52
N ALA A 152 -6.81 -12.42 1.14
CA ALA A 152 -6.60 -12.37 2.59
C ALA A 152 -6.29 -10.95 3.09
N LEU A 153 -5.39 -10.23 2.39
CA LEU A 153 -5.03 -8.86 2.73
C LEU A 153 -6.24 -7.91 2.62
N PHE A 154 -6.97 -7.95 1.51
CA PHE A 154 -8.12 -7.09 1.29
C PHE A 154 -9.31 -7.43 2.19
N GLU A 155 -9.57 -8.70 2.49
CA GLU A 155 -10.57 -9.09 3.48
C GLU A 155 -10.23 -8.52 4.86
N ALA A 156 -8.97 -8.65 5.29
CA ALA A 156 -8.51 -8.15 6.58
C ALA A 156 -8.54 -6.61 6.66
N ALA A 157 -8.19 -5.92 5.57
CA ALA A 157 -8.23 -4.47 5.48
C ALA A 157 -9.66 -3.92 5.42
N ASN A 158 -10.55 -4.56 4.65
CA ASN A 158 -11.96 -4.16 4.55
C ASN A 158 -12.67 -4.30 5.90
N ARG A 159 -12.41 -5.36 6.67
CA ARG A 159 -12.95 -5.51 8.04
C ARG A 159 -12.52 -4.39 8.99
N ARG A 160 -11.36 -3.79 8.75
CA ARG A 160 -10.79 -2.68 9.54
C ARG A 160 -11.16 -1.30 8.97
N GLU A 161 -11.83 -1.25 7.81
CA GLU A 161 -12.06 -0.02 7.04
C GLU A 161 -10.76 0.78 6.80
N MET A 162 -9.64 0.07 6.65
CA MET A 162 -8.32 0.66 6.41
C MET A 162 -8.17 1.02 4.94
N ALA A 163 -7.49 2.11 4.64
CA ALA A 163 -7.13 2.44 3.27
C ALA A 163 -5.92 1.61 2.85
N VAL A 164 -6.12 0.67 1.91
CA VAL A 164 -5.05 -0.20 1.43
C VAL A 164 -5.11 -0.25 -0.08
N ILE A 165 -3.98 0.05 -0.71
CA ILE A 165 -3.74 -0.16 -2.13
C ILE A 165 -2.85 -1.39 -2.25
N SER A 166 -3.26 -2.37 -3.05
CA SER A 166 -2.45 -3.57 -3.28
C SER A 166 -2.84 -4.25 -4.58
N GLY A 167 -2.00 -5.15 -5.07
CA GLY A 167 -2.26 -5.96 -6.23
C GLY A 167 -1.62 -7.32 -6.13
N LYS A 168 -2.12 -8.25 -6.94
CA LYS A 168 -1.42 -9.52 -7.17
C LYS A 168 -0.13 -9.18 -7.89
N THR A 169 0.99 -9.64 -7.34
CA THR A 169 2.30 -9.42 -7.93
C THR A 169 2.45 -10.30 -9.17
N MET A 170 2.88 -9.76 -10.30
CA MET A 170 3.08 -10.48 -11.56
C MET A 170 4.56 -10.83 -11.73
N MET A 171 4.86 -12.12 -11.96
CA MET A 171 6.22 -12.65 -12.13
C MET A 171 6.19 -13.94 -12.98
N ASP A 172 6.70 -13.95 -14.20
CA ASP A 172 6.70 -15.14 -15.08
C ASP A 172 8.11 -15.66 -15.44
N CYS A 173 9.17 -15.01 -14.97
CA CYS A 173 10.54 -15.50 -15.16
C CYS A 173 11.45 -15.17 -13.98
N ASN A 174 12.66 -15.74 -13.98
CA ASN A 174 13.73 -15.46 -13.01
C ASN A 174 13.34 -15.58 -11.52
N ALA A 175 12.37 -16.43 -11.22
CA ALA A 175 11.93 -16.81 -9.88
C ALA A 175 11.64 -18.32 -9.81
N PRO A 176 11.54 -18.94 -8.62
CA PRO A 176 11.20 -20.35 -8.47
C PRO A 176 9.84 -20.69 -9.08
N SER A 177 9.67 -21.92 -9.58
CA SER A 177 8.43 -22.34 -10.26
C SER A 177 7.16 -22.24 -9.41
N GLY A 178 7.29 -22.36 -8.08
CA GLY A 178 6.18 -22.15 -7.13
C GLY A 178 5.84 -20.68 -6.88
N LEU A 179 6.58 -19.75 -7.48
CA LEU A 179 6.40 -18.30 -7.36
C LEU A 179 6.45 -17.61 -8.74
N THR A 180 6.12 -18.35 -9.79
CA THR A 180 5.93 -17.80 -11.14
C THR A 180 4.52 -18.07 -11.65
N ASP A 181 3.92 -17.09 -12.30
CA ASP A 181 2.70 -17.22 -13.08
C ASP A 181 3.01 -17.15 -14.59
N THR A 182 1.98 -16.95 -15.41
CA THR A 182 2.11 -16.77 -16.86
C THR A 182 1.47 -15.44 -17.26
N PRO A 183 1.77 -14.86 -18.43
CA PRO A 183 1.06 -13.68 -18.91
C PRO A 183 -0.47 -13.85 -18.91
N GLN A 184 -0.97 -15.02 -19.31
CA GLN A 184 -2.41 -15.30 -19.33
C GLN A 184 -3.01 -15.33 -17.91
N SER A 185 -2.42 -16.11 -17.01
CA SER A 185 -2.92 -16.18 -15.62
C SER A 185 -2.70 -14.87 -14.86
N ALA A 186 -1.66 -14.10 -15.19
CA ALA A 186 -1.47 -12.73 -14.69
C ALA A 186 -2.68 -11.86 -15.05
N TYR A 187 -3.06 -11.83 -16.33
CA TYR A 187 -4.22 -11.08 -16.79
C TYR A 187 -5.54 -11.56 -16.16
N ASP A 188 -5.80 -12.86 -16.19
CA ASP A 188 -7.08 -13.43 -15.74
C ASP A 188 -7.29 -13.20 -14.23
N ASP A 189 -6.27 -13.49 -13.43
CA ASP A 189 -6.34 -13.31 -11.98
C ASP A 189 -6.44 -11.83 -11.62
N SER A 190 -5.63 -10.97 -12.25
CA SER A 190 -5.67 -9.53 -11.98
C SER A 190 -7.03 -8.93 -12.35
N SER A 191 -7.59 -9.30 -13.50
CA SER A 191 -8.92 -8.85 -13.92
C SER A 191 -10.01 -9.30 -12.93
N ALA A 192 -9.96 -10.55 -12.48
CA ALA A 192 -10.91 -11.07 -11.49
C ALA A 192 -10.79 -10.34 -10.14
N LEU A 193 -9.56 -10.06 -9.68
CA LEU A 193 -9.30 -9.38 -8.41
C LEU A 193 -9.66 -7.89 -8.48
N ILE A 194 -9.42 -7.22 -9.62
CA ILE A 194 -9.86 -5.84 -9.87
C ILE A 194 -11.38 -5.78 -9.72
N ALA A 195 -12.12 -6.64 -10.44
CA ALA A 195 -13.58 -6.68 -10.38
C ALA A 195 -14.12 -6.99 -8.98
N LYS A 196 -13.42 -7.82 -8.20
CA LYS A 196 -13.83 -8.22 -6.85
C LYS A 196 -13.57 -7.15 -5.78
N TRP A 197 -12.47 -6.41 -5.89
CA TRP A 197 -11.96 -5.60 -4.77
C TRP A 197 -11.79 -4.11 -5.05
N HIS A 198 -11.54 -3.70 -6.28
CA HIS A 198 -11.29 -2.28 -6.56
C HIS A 198 -12.52 -1.44 -6.21
N GLY A 199 -12.31 -0.37 -5.43
CA GLY A 199 -13.40 0.53 -5.02
C GLY A 199 -14.30 -0.03 -3.91
N ARG A 200 -13.99 -1.21 -3.37
CA ARG A 200 -14.73 -1.74 -2.21
C ARG A 200 -14.26 -1.04 -0.94
N GLY A 201 -15.15 -0.24 -0.35
CA GLY A 201 -14.82 0.53 0.85
C GLY A 201 -13.66 1.49 0.57
N ARG A 202 -12.54 1.34 1.28
CA ARG A 202 -11.33 2.15 1.11
C ARG A 202 -10.19 1.39 0.40
N LEU A 203 -10.52 0.30 -0.27
CA LEU A 203 -9.55 -0.53 -0.99
C LEU A 203 -9.37 -0.05 -2.44
N GLN A 204 -8.13 -0.07 -2.91
CA GLN A 204 -7.82 0.15 -4.32
C GLN A 204 -6.89 -0.96 -4.84
N TYR A 205 -7.03 -1.30 -6.12
CA TYR A 205 -6.17 -2.29 -6.75
C TYR A 205 -4.99 -1.57 -7.41
N ALA A 206 -3.81 -2.18 -7.37
CA ALA A 206 -2.64 -1.72 -8.11
C ALA A 206 -2.19 -2.77 -9.13
N ILE A 207 -1.91 -2.36 -10.36
CA ILE A 207 -1.25 -3.21 -11.35
C ILE A 207 0.20 -3.36 -10.90
N THR A 208 0.61 -4.59 -10.60
CA THR A 208 1.82 -4.86 -9.81
C THR A 208 2.78 -5.82 -10.53
N PRO A 209 3.42 -5.44 -11.67
CA PRO A 209 4.60 -6.17 -12.10
C PRO A 209 5.66 -6.00 -11.00
N ARG A 210 6.28 -7.10 -10.53
CA ARG A 210 7.20 -6.99 -9.38
C ARG A 210 8.31 -5.98 -9.68
N PHE A 211 8.98 -6.21 -10.79
CA PHE A 211 10.10 -5.48 -11.37
C PHE A 211 10.49 -6.13 -12.69
N ALA A 212 11.22 -5.45 -13.57
CA ALA A 212 11.45 -5.95 -14.92
C ALA A 212 12.29 -7.23 -14.99
N VAL A 213 13.08 -7.52 -13.97
CA VAL A 213 13.88 -8.75 -13.90
C VAL A 213 13.00 -10.00 -13.93
N THR A 214 11.79 -9.98 -13.36
CA THR A 214 10.92 -11.16 -13.25
C THR A 214 9.72 -11.16 -14.19
N SER A 215 9.68 -10.24 -15.15
CA SER A 215 8.57 -10.13 -16.10
C SER A 215 9.09 -10.15 -17.52
N THR A 216 8.68 -11.13 -18.32
CA THR A 216 8.96 -11.17 -19.75
C THR A 216 8.26 -10.00 -20.46
N GLU A 217 8.66 -9.72 -21.71
CA GLU A 217 7.96 -8.75 -22.55
C GLU A 217 6.46 -9.04 -22.67
N ALA A 218 6.06 -10.32 -22.73
CA ALA A 218 4.66 -10.70 -22.80
C ALA A 218 3.90 -10.36 -21.51
N GLN A 219 4.50 -10.54 -20.33
CA GLN A 219 3.90 -10.14 -19.07
C GLN A 219 3.87 -8.60 -18.89
N MET A 220 4.88 -7.89 -19.41
CA MET A 220 4.85 -6.42 -19.45
C MET A 220 3.73 -5.89 -20.35
N GLU A 221 3.48 -6.52 -21.50
CA GLU A 221 2.36 -6.16 -22.37
C GLU A 221 1.00 -6.42 -21.68
N VAL A 222 0.89 -7.48 -20.88
CA VAL A 222 -0.29 -7.73 -20.04
C VAL A 222 -0.49 -6.62 -19.01
N ALA A 223 0.56 -6.20 -18.30
CA ALA A 223 0.48 -5.06 -17.38
C ALA A 223 0.04 -3.78 -18.12
N GLY A 224 0.57 -3.54 -19.32
CA GLY A 224 0.20 -2.40 -20.17
C GLY A 224 -1.26 -2.47 -20.61
N THR A 225 -1.74 -3.66 -20.96
CA THR A 225 -3.14 -3.91 -21.31
C THR A 225 -4.07 -3.61 -20.15
N LEU A 226 -3.79 -4.15 -18.96
CA LEU A 226 -4.55 -3.86 -17.75
C LEU A 226 -4.58 -2.34 -17.46
N LYS A 227 -3.47 -1.64 -17.64
CA LYS A 227 -3.39 -0.20 -17.40
C LYS A 227 -4.19 0.62 -18.41
N ARG A 228 -4.27 0.19 -19.67
CA ARG A 228 -5.12 0.81 -20.69
C ARG A 228 -6.61 0.56 -20.45
N GLU A 229 -6.96 -0.64 -20.01
CA GLU A 229 -8.35 -1.02 -19.67
C GLU A 229 -8.83 -0.32 -18.39
N HIS A 230 -7.90 -0.06 -17.46
CA HIS A 230 -8.16 0.53 -16.16
C HIS A 230 -7.20 1.70 -15.87
N PRO A 231 -7.33 2.84 -16.60
CA PRO A 231 -6.41 3.98 -16.49
C PRO A 231 -6.37 4.59 -15.08
N GLU A 232 -7.45 4.42 -14.30
CA GLU A 232 -7.59 4.90 -12.93
C GLU A 232 -6.73 4.12 -11.91
N LEU A 233 -6.33 2.88 -12.20
CA LEU A 233 -5.62 2.07 -11.22
C LEU A 233 -4.21 2.59 -10.99
N VAL A 234 -3.74 2.41 -9.76
CA VAL A 234 -2.33 2.65 -9.41
C VAL A 234 -1.47 1.60 -10.11
N LEU A 235 -0.27 1.98 -10.53
CA LEU A 235 0.79 1.05 -10.88
C LEU A 235 1.85 1.08 -9.78
N GLN A 236 2.34 -0.09 -9.39
CA GLN A 236 3.47 -0.20 -8.48
C GLN A 236 4.49 -1.21 -9.03
N THR A 237 5.77 -0.87 -8.97
CA THR A 237 6.91 -1.72 -9.38
C THR A 237 8.17 -1.22 -8.68
N HIS A 238 9.25 -2.01 -8.66
CA HIS A 238 10.59 -1.50 -8.32
C HIS A 238 11.23 -0.88 -9.55
N LEU A 239 12.19 0.02 -9.33
CA LEU A 239 12.96 0.68 -10.38
C LEU A 239 14.35 1.07 -9.86
N SER A 240 15.39 0.62 -10.56
CA SER A 240 16.78 1.06 -10.35
C SER A 240 17.28 0.97 -8.90
N GLU A 241 16.94 -0.11 -8.19
CA GLU A 241 17.29 -0.29 -6.78
C GLU A 241 18.74 -0.75 -6.61
N ASN A 242 19.22 -1.64 -7.49
CA ASN A 242 20.55 -2.23 -7.39
C ASN A 242 21.31 -2.23 -8.73
N ARG A 243 22.65 -2.10 -8.69
CA ARG A 243 23.47 -2.13 -9.92
C ARG A 243 23.38 -3.45 -10.68
N ALA A 244 23.43 -4.59 -9.97
CA ALA A 244 23.33 -5.91 -10.60
C ALA A 244 21.94 -6.15 -11.19
N GLU A 245 20.90 -5.57 -10.57
CA GLU A 245 19.55 -5.55 -11.11
C GLU A 245 19.49 -4.73 -12.41
N ILE A 246 19.98 -3.49 -12.43
CA ILE A 246 20.02 -2.63 -13.62
C ILE A 246 20.76 -3.32 -14.78
N GLU A 247 21.91 -3.96 -14.51
CA GLU A 247 22.65 -4.72 -15.51
C GLU A 247 21.86 -5.94 -16.03
N THR A 248 21.07 -6.58 -15.17
CA THR A 248 20.20 -7.70 -15.56
C THR A 248 19.07 -7.24 -16.47
N VAL A 249 18.45 -6.11 -16.15
CA VAL A 249 17.42 -5.48 -17.00
C VAL A 249 18.00 -5.08 -18.35
N ALA A 250 19.17 -4.45 -18.39
CA ALA A 250 19.82 -4.07 -19.65
C ALA A 250 20.13 -5.27 -20.56
N ARG A 251 20.43 -6.45 -19.98
CA ARG A 251 20.59 -7.70 -20.74
C ARG A 251 19.26 -8.29 -21.21
N ALA A 252 18.22 -8.23 -20.39
CA ALA A 252 16.90 -8.77 -20.69
C ALA A 252 16.15 -7.93 -21.74
N PHE A 253 16.34 -6.61 -21.73
CA PHE A 253 15.70 -5.65 -22.63
C PHE A 253 16.77 -4.82 -23.37
N PRO A 254 17.56 -5.43 -24.28
CA PRO A 254 18.69 -4.76 -24.93
C PRO A 254 18.29 -3.61 -25.87
N TRP A 255 16.99 -3.48 -26.16
CA TRP A 255 16.43 -2.39 -26.94
C TRP A 255 16.16 -1.12 -26.11
N SER A 256 16.17 -1.19 -24.78
CA SER A 256 15.79 -0.05 -23.93
C SER A 256 16.96 0.89 -23.75
N LYS A 257 16.68 2.19 -23.66
CA LYS A 257 17.74 3.20 -23.39
C LYS A 257 18.23 3.12 -21.93
N ASP A 258 17.33 2.77 -21.02
CA ASP A 258 17.52 2.62 -19.58
C ASP A 258 16.39 1.74 -19.01
N TYR A 259 16.36 1.59 -17.68
CA TYR A 259 15.33 0.79 -17.00
C TYR A 259 13.95 1.45 -17.08
N THR A 260 13.86 2.77 -16.92
CA THR A 260 12.60 3.51 -17.00
C THR A 260 11.93 3.34 -18.37
N ASP A 261 12.71 3.33 -19.44
CA ASP A 261 12.27 3.13 -20.83
C ASP A 261 11.65 1.75 -21.09
N VAL A 262 12.01 0.75 -20.27
CA VAL A 262 11.33 -0.55 -20.31
C VAL A 262 9.86 -0.36 -19.97
N TYR A 263 9.56 0.32 -18.86
CA TYR A 263 8.18 0.57 -18.43
C TYR A 263 7.45 1.56 -19.33
N ASP A 264 8.14 2.59 -19.83
CA ASP A 264 7.57 3.60 -20.73
C ASP A 264 7.02 2.96 -22.01
N ARG A 265 7.77 2.02 -22.62
CA ARG A 265 7.35 1.32 -23.84
C ARG A 265 5.99 0.64 -23.71
N TYR A 266 5.67 0.10 -22.53
CA TYR A 266 4.42 -0.60 -22.26
C TYR A 266 3.32 0.32 -21.70
N GLY A 267 3.55 1.63 -21.65
CA GLY A 267 2.58 2.60 -21.14
C GLY A 267 2.39 2.54 -19.63
N LEU A 268 3.43 2.11 -18.90
CA LEU A 268 3.37 1.92 -17.45
C LEU A 268 3.81 3.16 -16.67
N LEU A 269 4.24 4.25 -17.32
CA LEU A 269 4.51 5.53 -16.66
C LEU A 269 3.27 6.42 -16.73
N SER A 270 2.80 6.91 -15.58
CA SER A 270 1.60 7.75 -15.48
C SER A 270 1.62 8.58 -14.18
N GLU A 271 0.66 9.50 -14.02
CA GLU A 271 0.47 10.24 -12.76
C GLU A 271 0.19 9.33 -11.54
N ARG A 272 -0.20 8.07 -11.78
CA ARG A 272 -0.48 7.06 -10.76
C ARG A 272 0.49 5.86 -10.85
N ALA A 273 1.71 6.06 -11.36
CA ALA A 273 2.76 5.06 -11.46
C ALA A 273 4.00 5.43 -10.64
#